data_AF-A0A6M7TF00-F1
#
_entry.id   AF-A0A6M7TF00-F1
#
_cell.length_a   1.000
_cell.length_b   1.000
_cell.length_c   1.000
_cell.angle_alpha   90.00
_cell.angle_beta   90.00
_cell.angle_gamma   90.00
#
_symmetry.space_group_name_H-M   'P 1'
#
loop_
_entity.id
_entity.type
_entity.pdbx_description
1 polymer ?
#
loop_
_entity_poly.entity_id
_entity_poly.type
_entity_poly.pdbx_seq_one_letter_code
_entity_poly.pdbx_strand_id
1 'polypeptide(L)'
;MFISLQISNVDRLPPGISASYAARDRSFEIGRENCDWTLTDPDKFISGRHCEVHYQAGSFWLHDVSRNGTFVNGSSQRMNAPHRLTQGDRLLIGRYVVAVSVDEERAATGHPQARTGSTQRELPPSTGRPLELGSAPFHNPAGQRPAGSTPVPTSSALQPSPAVPVKQSGEADGILRDIARAAGLSPELLQSRDPHDVAAEIGAVLRTTVEQLSLLLKARAAAKVLAKSAHRTMISAEDNNPLKFVPGTDDILEIMFAKRRAGYLDARHSIEDAFRDLKTHEIATYAAMQAALSRLLDDLSPEAIAKRIPPASFSSRKSQAWDALVATWRTMEDKHENGMLDVFLAYFAEAYAKAGKQK
;
A
#
# COMPACT_ATOMS: atom_id res chain seq x y z
N MET A 1 16.24 19.93 -9.00
CA MET A 1 15.32 19.11 -8.18
C MET A 1 14.90 17.90 -9.00
N PHE A 2 15.18 16.69 -8.54
CA PHE A 2 14.73 15.46 -9.20
C PHE A 2 13.61 14.81 -8.38
N ILE A 3 12.58 14.30 -9.04
CA ILE A 3 11.51 13.51 -8.42
C ILE A 3 11.35 12.20 -9.19
N SER A 4 11.28 11.10 -8.45
CA SER A 4 10.86 9.81 -8.97
C SER A 4 9.63 9.31 -8.21
N LEU A 5 8.71 8.73 -8.96
CA LEU A 5 7.47 8.14 -8.49
C LEU A 5 7.50 6.66 -8.87
N GLN A 6 7.15 5.78 -7.93
CA GLN A 6 7.13 4.34 -8.18
C GLN A 6 5.89 3.70 -7.54
N ILE A 7 5.17 2.87 -8.30
CA ILE A 7 4.04 2.11 -7.77
C ILE A 7 4.57 1.00 -6.85
N SER A 8 4.09 0.94 -5.61
CA SER A 8 4.62 0.05 -4.57
C SER A 8 3.68 -1.05 -4.10
N ASN A 9 2.51 -1.21 -4.72
CA ASN A 9 1.47 -2.17 -4.29
C ASN A 9 0.98 -3.13 -5.39
N VAL A 10 1.74 -3.29 -6.49
CA VAL A 10 1.45 -4.24 -7.56
C VAL A 10 2.72 -4.93 -8.04
N ASP A 11 2.76 -6.26 -8.00
CA ASP A 11 3.96 -7.04 -8.38
C ASP A 11 4.13 -7.18 -9.91
N ARG A 12 3.03 -7.03 -10.66
CA ARG A 12 3.01 -6.97 -12.12
C ARG A 12 1.94 -5.98 -12.59
N LEU A 13 2.35 -5.08 -13.47
CA LEU A 13 1.43 -4.24 -14.23
C LEU A 13 1.04 -4.91 -15.55
N PRO A 14 -0.19 -4.66 -16.06
CA PRO A 14 -0.55 -4.93 -17.43
C PRO A 14 0.48 -4.38 -18.45
N PRO A 15 0.64 -5.02 -19.62
CA PRO A 15 1.56 -4.55 -20.66
C PRO A 15 1.27 -3.10 -21.07
N GLY A 16 2.31 -2.27 -21.14
CA GLY A 16 2.21 -0.87 -21.58
C GLY A 16 2.12 0.17 -20.47
N ILE A 17 2.17 -0.21 -19.19
CA ILE A 17 2.19 0.73 -18.06
C ILE A 17 3.61 0.88 -17.50
N SER A 18 4.10 2.12 -17.41
CA SER A 18 5.35 2.43 -16.71
C SER A 18 5.15 2.32 -15.20
N ALA A 19 5.84 1.37 -14.55
CA ALA A 19 5.80 1.17 -13.10
C ALA A 19 6.36 2.33 -12.27
N SER A 20 7.17 3.16 -12.92
CA SER A 20 7.72 4.38 -12.38
C SER A 20 7.64 5.51 -13.39
N TYR A 21 7.73 6.73 -12.89
CA TYR A 21 7.84 7.95 -13.66
C TYR A 21 8.83 8.88 -12.98
N ALA A 22 9.59 9.65 -13.75
CA ALA A 22 10.58 10.56 -13.21
C ALA A 22 10.59 11.89 -13.97
N ALA A 23 10.80 12.98 -13.23
CA ALA A 23 10.89 14.33 -13.76
C ALA A 23 12.02 15.11 -13.07
N ARG A 24 12.57 16.07 -13.80
CA ARG A 24 13.58 17.01 -13.29
C ARG A 24 13.08 18.42 -13.59
N ASP A 25 12.94 19.23 -12.54
CA ASP A 25 12.66 20.67 -12.62
C ASP A 25 11.49 21.08 -13.55
N ARG A 26 10.47 20.23 -13.70
CA ARG A 26 9.27 20.49 -14.52
C ARG A 26 7.98 19.99 -13.87
N SER A 27 6.87 20.64 -14.21
CA SER A 27 5.52 20.14 -13.90
C SER A 27 5.14 18.96 -14.80
N PHE A 28 4.20 18.13 -14.33
CA PHE A 28 3.66 16.99 -15.08
C PHE A 28 2.28 16.55 -14.55
N GLU A 29 1.50 15.84 -15.37
CA GLU A 29 0.17 15.35 -15.03
C GLU A 29 0.11 13.84 -14.82
N ILE A 30 -0.74 13.38 -13.90
CA ILE A 30 -1.01 11.96 -13.61
C ILE A 30 -2.51 11.69 -13.77
N GLY A 31 -2.87 10.65 -14.50
CA GLY A 31 -4.28 10.32 -14.74
C GLY A 31 -4.50 9.04 -15.54
N ARG A 32 -5.75 8.79 -15.93
CA ARG A 32 -6.15 7.58 -16.66
C ARG A 32 -5.94 7.68 -18.17
N GLU A 33 -5.89 8.88 -18.75
CA GLU A 33 -5.70 9.07 -20.19
C GLU A 33 -5.07 10.44 -20.50
N ASN A 34 -4.27 10.53 -21.57
CA ASN A 34 -3.66 11.77 -22.06
C ASN A 34 -2.81 12.56 -21.03
N CYS A 35 -2.18 11.87 -20.08
CA CYS A 35 -1.32 12.45 -19.04
C CYS A 35 0.15 12.04 -19.21
N ASP A 36 1.11 12.84 -18.70
CA ASP A 36 2.55 12.50 -18.70
C ASP A 36 2.81 11.12 -18.08
N TRP A 37 2.14 10.81 -16.97
CA TRP A 37 2.10 9.47 -16.41
C TRP A 37 0.67 8.92 -16.43
N THR A 38 0.43 7.99 -17.35
CA THR A 38 -0.88 7.36 -17.53
C THR A 38 -0.97 6.05 -16.74
N LEU A 39 -1.95 5.96 -15.84
CA LEU A 39 -2.24 4.82 -14.98
C LEU A 39 -3.49 4.08 -15.50
N THR A 40 -3.33 2.83 -15.96
CA THR A 40 -4.46 2.06 -16.52
C THR A 40 -5.46 1.70 -15.44
N ASP A 41 -6.72 2.04 -15.68
CA ASP A 41 -7.78 1.80 -14.73
C ASP A 41 -9.09 1.37 -15.42
N PRO A 42 -9.30 0.05 -15.58
CA PRO A 42 -10.50 -0.50 -16.21
C PRO A 42 -11.80 -0.14 -15.46
N ASP A 43 -11.71 -0.01 -14.14
CA ASP A 43 -12.86 0.22 -13.25
C ASP A 43 -13.24 1.71 -13.11
N LYS A 44 -12.47 2.62 -13.72
CA LYS A 44 -12.72 4.07 -13.82
C LYS A 44 -12.75 4.84 -12.47
N PHE A 45 -12.06 4.34 -11.45
CA PHE A 45 -11.73 5.08 -10.22
C PHE A 45 -10.75 6.24 -10.43
N ILE A 46 -9.94 6.23 -11.49
CA ILE A 46 -8.98 7.26 -11.85
C ILE A 46 -9.61 8.20 -12.90
N SER A 47 -9.61 9.50 -12.62
CA SER A 47 -10.10 10.52 -13.55
C SER A 47 -9.13 10.70 -14.72
N GLY A 48 -9.63 11.18 -15.88
CA GLY A 48 -8.83 11.28 -17.12
C GLY A 48 -7.50 12.01 -16.86
N ARG A 49 -7.61 13.24 -16.32
CA ARG A 49 -6.60 13.90 -15.49
C ARG A 49 -7.01 13.71 -14.02
N HIS A 50 -6.11 13.25 -13.15
CA HIS A 50 -6.43 12.94 -11.76
C HIS A 50 -5.74 13.90 -10.79
N CYS A 51 -4.43 14.06 -10.93
CA CYS A 51 -3.66 15.04 -10.15
C CYS A 51 -2.54 15.62 -11.00
N GLU A 52 -2.10 16.81 -10.60
CA GLU A 52 -1.08 17.60 -11.27
C GLU A 52 0.06 17.83 -10.28
N VAL A 53 1.30 17.64 -10.73
CA VAL A 53 2.49 17.94 -9.94
C VAL A 53 3.12 19.20 -10.52
N HIS A 54 3.07 20.29 -9.76
CA HIS A 54 3.58 21.60 -10.14
C HIS A 54 4.99 21.81 -9.58
N TYR A 55 5.96 22.08 -10.44
CA TYR A 55 7.29 22.50 -9.99
C TYR A 55 7.35 24.02 -9.85
N GLN A 56 7.41 24.52 -8.61
CA GLN A 56 7.40 25.96 -8.30
C GLN A 56 8.33 26.25 -7.13
N ALA A 57 9.06 27.37 -7.21
CA ALA A 57 9.99 27.85 -6.17
C ALA A 57 10.96 26.76 -5.63
N GLY A 58 11.46 25.88 -6.51
CA GLY A 58 12.39 24.81 -6.12
C GLY A 58 11.74 23.61 -5.42
N SER A 59 10.41 23.45 -5.47
CA SER A 59 9.70 22.33 -4.86
C SER A 59 8.58 21.78 -5.75
N PHE A 60 8.26 20.51 -5.57
CA PHE A 60 7.12 19.87 -6.22
C PHE A 60 5.87 19.97 -5.33
N TRP A 61 4.76 20.41 -5.90
CA TRP A 61 3.47 20.56 -5.24
C TRP A 61 2.42 19.72 -5.95
N LEU A 62 1.74 18.84 -5.21
CA LEU A 62 0.65 18.02 -5.70
C LEU A 62 -0.67 18.79 -5.62
N HIS A 63 -1.43 18.80 -6.70
CA HIS A 63 -2.78 19.34 -6.81
C HIS A 63 -3.73 18.21 -7.23
N ASP A 64 -4.86 18.06 -6.55
CA ASP A 64 -5.85 17.02 -6.87
C ASP A 64 -7.03 17.62 -7.66
N VAL A 65 -7.19 17.17 -8.90
CA VAL A 65 -8.24 17.63 -9.83
C VAL A 65 -9.29 16.56 -10.12
N SER A 66 -9.24 15.45 -9.38
CA SER A 66 -10.03 14.25 -9.63
C SER A 66 -11.48 14.32 -9.13
N ARG A 67 -12.30 13.35 -9.54
CA ARG A 67 -13.62 13.12 -8.94
C ARG A 67 -13.55 12.38 -7.61
N ASN A 68 -12.67 11.38 -7.48
CA ASN A 68 -12.66 10.43 -6.35
C ASN A 68 -11.65 10.77 -5.24
N GLY A 69 -10.74 11.71 -5.49
CA GLY A 69 -9.76 12.19 -4.54
C GLY A 69 -8.39 11.52 -4.65
N THR A 70 -7.35 12.35 -4.45
CA THR A 70 -5.99 11.90 -4.15
C THR A 70 -5.78 11.96 -2.63
N PHE A 71 -5.12 10.96 -2.05
CA PHE A 71 -4.84 10.89 -0.61
C PHE A 71 -3.33 10.76 -0.37
N VAL A 72 -2.84 11.36 0.71
CA VAL A 72 -1.40 11.41 1.05
C VAL A 72 -1.16 10.72 2.38
N ASN A 73 -0.09 9.93 2.47
CA ASN A 73 0.43 9.29 3.68
C ASN A 73 -0.61 8.50 4.50
N GLY A 74 -1.54 7.83 3.80
CA GLY A 74 -2.61 7.04 4.43
C GLY A 74 -3.75 7.85 5.04
N SER A 75 -3.82 9.16 4.79
CA SER A 75 -4.96 10.00 5.18
C SER A 75 -6.28 9.43 4.64
N SER A 76 -7.30 9.38 5.50
CA SER A 76 -8.68 9.08 5.10
C SER A 76 -9.43 10.30 4.55
N GLN A 77 -8.85 11.50 4.70
CA GLN A 77 -9.38 12.72 4.09
C GLN A 77 -8.69 12.96 2.74
N ARG A 78 -9.52 13.18 1.71
CA ARG A 78 -9.11 13.68 0.41
C ARG A 78 -8.32 14.98 0.58
N MET A 79 -7.24 15.12 -0.18
CA MET A 79 -6.42 16.33 -0.19
C MET A 79 -7.27 17.56 -0.60
N ASN A 80 -7.35 18.55 0.30
CA ASN A 80 -8.21 19.74 0.17
C ASN A 80 -7.44 21.04 -0.13
N ALA A 81 -6.12 20.99 -0.12
CA ALA A 81 -5.19 22.06 -0.46
C ALA A 81 -3.92 21.46 -1.10
N PRO A 82 -3.11 22.24 -1.85
CA PRO A 82 -1.90 21.73 -2.48
C PRO A 82 -0.90 21.17 -1.45
N HIS A 83 -0.37 19.96 -1.69
CA HIS A 83 0.58 19.29 -0.79
C HIS A 83 2.00 19.37 -1.35
N ARG A 84 2.97 19.85 -0.55
CA ARG A 84 4.39 19.84 -0.93
C ARG A 84 4.94 18.42 -0.84
N LEU A 85 5.33 17.85 -1.97
CA LEU A 85 5.89 16.51 -2.03
C LEU A 85 7.29 16.45 -1.42
N THR A 86 7.53 15.45 -0.58
CA THR A 86 8.78 15.22 0.14
C THR A 86 9.26 13.77 0.01
N GLN A 87 10.54 13.54 0.35
CA GLN A 87 11.17 12.22 0.36
C GLN A 87 10.39 11.23 1.23
N GLY A 88 9.88 10.16 0.63
CA GLY A 88 9.15 9.10 1.34
C GLY A 88 7.62 9.27 1.40
N ASP A 89 7.06 10.34 0.83
CA ASP A 89 5.61 10.50 0.72
C ASP A 89 4.98 9.32 -0.05
N ARG A 90 3.75 8.94 0.34
CA ARG A 90 2.95 7.91 -0.32
C ARG A 90 1.62 8.46 -0.78
N LEU A 91 1.37 8.42 -2.08
CA LEU A 91 0.15 8.90 -2.71
C LEU A 91 -0.77 7.72 -3.04
N LEU A 92 -2.04 7.78 -2.66
CA LEU A 92 -3.07 6.86 -3.10
C LEU A 92 -3.87 7.51 -4.23
N ILE A 93 -3.77 6.93 -5.43
CA ILE A 93 -4.45 7.39 -6.65
C ILE A 93 -5.29 6.23 -7.19
N GLY A 94 -6.59 6.26 -6.96
CA GLY A 94 -7.48 5.13 -7.24
C GLY A 94 -7.06 3.88 -6.46
N ARG A 95 -6.54 2.86 -7.14
CA ARG A 95 -6.01 1.63 -6.52
C ARG A 95 -4.49 1.63 -6.32
N TYR A 96 -3.77 2.62 -6.82
CA TYR A 96 -2.29 2.63 -6.82
C TYR A 96 -1.73 3.37 -5.61
N VAL A 97 -0.81 2.73 -4.90
CA VAL A 97 0.06 3.38 -3.91
C VAL A 97 1.36 3.75 -4.62
N VAL A 98 1.61 5.04 -4.76
CA VAL A 98 2.79 5.62 -5.38
C VAL A 98 3.72 6.11 -4.27
N ALA A 99 4.90 5.53 -4.17
CA ALA A 99 5.99 6.04 -3.35
C ALA A 99 6.71 7.19 -4.08
N VAL A 100 7.06 8.24 -3.33
CA VAL A 100 7.71 9.45 -3.82
C VAL A 100 9.14 9.52 -3.29
N SER A 101 10.11 9.73 -4.17
CA SER A 101 11.48 10.12 -3.81
C SER A 101 11.81 11.47 -4.44
N VAL A 102 12.40 12.38 -3.67
CA VAL A 102 12.78 13.73 -4.09
C VAL A 102 14.23 13.96 -3.73
N ASP A 103 15.10 14.01 -4.74
CA ASP A 103 16.51 14.32 -4.56
C ASP A 103 16.76 15.83 -4.74
N GLU A 104 17.03 16.49 -3.60
CA GLU A 104 17.65 17.81 -3.52
C GLU A 104 19.14 17.71 -3.89
N GLU A 105 19.41 17.48 -5.17
CA GLU A 105 20.77 17.53 -5.72
C GLU A 105 21.33 18.95 -5.51
N ARG A 106 22.13 19.12 -4.43
CA ARG A 106 22.79 20.38 -4.09
C ARG A 106 23.55 20.87 -5.32
N ALA A 107 23.32 22.12 -5.68
CA ALA A 107 24.09 22.82 -6.69
C ALA A 107 25.55 23.00 -6.23
N ALA A 108 26.37 21.98 -6.42
CA ALA A 108 27.81 22.17 -6.56
C ALA A 108 28.03 23.02 -7.82
N THR A 109 28.63 24.19 -7.64
CA THR A 109 28.88 25.16 -8.70
C THR A 109 29.75 24.56 -9.81
N GLY A 110 29.19 24.48 -11.03
CA GLY A 110 29.88 23.91 -12.19
C GLY A 110 29.24 24.30 -13.52
N HIS A 111 28.99 25.59 -13.75
CA HIS A 111 28.54 26.08 -15.06
C HIS A 111 29.67 25.94 -16.11
N PRO A 112 29.45 25.25 -17.23
CA PRO A 112 30.34 25.35 -18.38
C PRO A 112 30.04 26.65 -19.15
N GLN A 113 30.97 27.60 -19.16
CA GLN A 113 30.91 28.76 -20.04
C GLN A 113 32.06 28.75 -21.05
N ALA A 114 31.72 28.48 -22.30
CA ALA A 114 32.59 28.78 -23.43
C ALA A 114 32.32 30.21 -23.92
N ARG A 115 33.35 31.08 -23.91
CA ARG A 115 33.41 32.27 -24.77
C ARG A 115 34.82 32.51 -25.31
N THR A 116 34.94 32.25 -26.61
CA THR A 116 35.65 33.03 -27.63
C THR A 116 36.27 34.38 -27.26
N GLY A 117 37.41 34.70 -27.87
CA GLY A 117 37.78 36.09 -28.24
C GLY A 117 39.12 36.56 -27.67
N SER A 118 39.96 37.17 -28.51
CA SER A 118 41.38 37.45 -28.24
C SER A 118 41.72 38.96 -28.20
N THR A 119 43.02 39.27 -28.08
CA THR A 119 43.71 40.60 -28.15
C THR A 119 43.73 41.40 -26.85
N GLN A 120 44.83 41.99 -26.37
CA GLN A 120 46.24 42.13 -26.84
C GLN A 120 47.17 42.12 -25.59
N ARG A 121 48.34 41.45 -25.60
CA ARG A 121 49.71 42.02 -25.82
C ARG A 121 50.19 42.90 -24.63
N GLU A 122 51.39 42.77 -24.03
CA GLU A 122 52.72 42.36 -24.54
C GLU A 122 53.60 41.65 -23.45
N LEU A 123 54.85 41.25 -23.78
CA LEU A 123 55.71 40.30 -23.02
C LEU A 123 56.95 40.97 -22.33
N PRO A 124 58.18 40.40 -22.30
CA PRO A 124 58.90 39.91 -21.11
C PRO A 124 60.22 40.74 -20.86
N PRO A 125 61.38 40.28 -20.30
CA PRO A 125 61.78 38.98 -19.71
C PRO A 125 62.73 39.00 -18.46
N SER A 126 63.10 37.79 -18.00
CA SER A 126 64.52 37.34 -17.77
C SER A 126 64.93 36.88 -16.35
N THR A 127 65.92 35.96 -16.36
CA THR A 127 66.70 35.37 -15.23
C THR A 127 65.94 34.46 -14.25
N GLY A 128 66.40 33.25 -13.91
CA GLY A 128 67.51 32.45 -14.46
C GLY A 128 67.69 31.10 -13.74
N ARG A 129 67.67 29.98 -14.49
CA ARG A 129 68.20 28.64 -14.11
C ARG A 129 69.75 28.69 -14.09
N PRO A 130 70.53 27.77 -13.45
CA PRO A 130 70.58 26.30 -13.74
C PRO A 130 71.00 25.43 -12.51
N LEU A 131 71.39 24.13 -12.51
CA LEU A 131 71.33 22.96 -13.43
C LEU A 131 71.37 21.64 -12.61
N GLU A 132 71.49 20.48 -13.26
CA GLU A 132 71.87 19.16 -12.67
C GLU A 132 73.39 18.98 -12.51
N LEU A 133 73.82 18.01 -11.67
CA LEU A 133 74.67 16.83 -11.98
C LEU A 133 75.39 16.33 -10.70
N GLY A 134 75.70 15.04 -10.61
CA GLY A 134 76.33 14.44 -9.43
C GLY A 134 77.86 14.27 -9.51
N SER A 135 78.51 14.21 -8.34
CA SER A 135 79.87 13.67 -8.14
C SER A 135 80.13 13.42 -6.64
N ALA A 136 80.98 12.44 -6.34
CA ALA A 136 81.42 12.07 -4.98
C ALA A 136 82.78 12.75 -4.64
N PRO A 137 83.60 12.37 -3.62
CA PRO A 137 83.39 11.50 -2.44
C PRO A 137 84.05 12.02 -1.12
N PHE A 138 83.96 11.22 -0.04
CA PHE A 138 84.84 11.15 1.17
C PHE A 138 85.02 12.35 2.14
N HIS A 139 84.66 12.16 3.41
CA HIS A 139 85.61 11.83 4.50
C HIS A 139 84.90 11.49 5.83
N ASN A 140 85.56 10.68 6.66
CA ASN A 140 85.16 10.25 8.01
C ASN A 140 86.33 10.69 8.94
N PRO A 141 86.21 10.82 10.29
CA PRO A 141 86.20 9.60 11.11
C PRO A 141 85.58 9.68 12.54
N ALA A 142 85.60 8.49 13.19
CA ALA A 142 85.80 8.25 14.63
C ALA A 142 84.61 8.44 15.61
N GLY A 143 83.99 7.30 15.96
CA GLY A 143 82.98 7.17 17.03
C GLY A 143 82.73 5.71 17.45
N GLN A 144 83.82 5.00 17.79
CA GLN A 144 83.93 3.71 18.52
C GLN A 144 82.84 2.60 18.41
N ARG A 145 83.31 1.40 18.02
CA ARG A 145 82.71 0.05 18.25
C ARG A 145 82.69 -0.33 19.76
N PRO A 146 82.04 -1.45 20.20
CA PRO A 146 81.71 -2.66 19.43
C PRO A 146 80.27 -3.21 19.54
N ALA A 147 80.00 -4.19 18.69
CA ALA A 147 78.75 -4.94 18.63
C ALA A 147 78.66 -6.07 19.66
N GLY A 148 77.44 -6.47 19.99
CA GLY A 148 77.12 -7.76 20.62
C GLY A 148 75.93 -8.38 19.89
N SER A 149 76.17 -9.52 19.23
CA SER A 149 75.16 -10.24 18.44
C SER A 149 74.76 -11.55 19.11
N THR A 150 73.47 -11.76 19.37
CA THR A 150 72.88 -13.08 19.65
C THR A 150 71.47 -13.18 19.04
N PRO A 151 71.03 -14.38 18.56
CA PRO A 151 69.72 -14.57 17.92
C PRO A 151 68.68 -15.33 18.77
N VAL A 152 67.43 -15.39 18.25
CA VAL A 152 66.25 -16.21 18.65
C VAL A 152 65.67 -16.01 20.08
N PRO A 153 64.41 -16.40 20.42
CA PRO A 153 63.42 -17.16 19.63
C PRO A 153 61.95 -16.65 19.56
N THR A 154 61.24 -17.30 18.65
CA THR A 154 59.82 -17.70 18.55
C THR A 154 58.83 -17.47 19.72
N SER A 155 57.55 -17.31 19.33
CA SER A 155 56.31 -17.55 20.09
C SER A 155 55.69 -16.35 20.82
N SER A 156 54.90 -15.57 20.09
CA SER A 156 53.83 -14.74 20.68
C SER A 156 52.55 -15.58 20.71
N ALA A 157 52.21 -16.11 21.89
CA ALA A 157 51.03 -16.93 22.07
C ALA A 157 49.75 -16.08 21.94
N LEU A 158 48.83 -16.52 21.08
CA LEU A 158 47.45 -16.02 21.06
C LEU A 158 46.82 -16.27 22.43
N GLN A 159 46.66 -15.22 23.24
CA GLN A 159 45.76 -15.28 24.38
C GLN A 159 44.32 -15.23 23.87
N PRO A 160 43.48 -16.25 24.12
CA PRO A 160 42.07 -16.15 23.82
C PRO A 160 41.43 -15.14 24.76
N SER A 161 40.83 -14.08 24.21
CA SER A 161 39.91 -13.23 24.97
C SER A 161 38.79 -14.07 25.58
N PRO A 162 38.34 -13.79 26.81
CA PRO A 162 37.29 -14.55 27.45
C PRO A 162 36.01 -14.48 26.60
N ALA A 163 35.52 -15.65 26.17
CA ALA A 163 34.30 -15.75 25.39
C ALA A 163 33.11 -15.24 26.22
N VAL A 164 32.34 -14.30 25.64
CA VAL A 164 31.08 -13.83 26.23
C VAL A 164 30.12 -15.01 26.35
N PRO A 165 29.40 -15.23 27.47
CA PRO A 165 28.63 -16.46 27.66
C PRO A 165 27.49 -16.62 26.66
N VAL A 166 27.38 -17.81 26.07
CA VAL A 166 26.38 -18.22 25.06
C VAL A 166 24.97 -18.40 25.65
N LYS A 167 24.54 -17.53 26.57
CA LYS A 167 23.24 -17.62 27.25
C LYS A 167 22.05 -17.22 26.35
N GLN A 168 22.29 -16.41 25.32
CA GLN A 168 21.23 -15.85 24.46
C GLN A 168 20.57 -16.91 23.56
N SER A 169 21.31 -17.91 23.10
CA SER A 169 20.81 -18.93 22.16
C SER A 169 19.65 -19.74 22.75
N GLY A 170 19.80 -20.24 23.97
CA GLY A 170 18.79 -21.10 24.61
C GLY A 170 17.47 -20.40 24.97
N GLU A 171 17.47 -19.07 25.08
CA GLU A 171 16.26 -18.26 25.32
C GLU A 171 15.47 -18.03 24.01
N ALA A 172 16.17 -17.70 22.92
CA ALA A 172 15.57 -17.60 21.59
C ALA A 172 14.97 -18.94 21.13
N ASP A 173 15.67 -20.06 21.36
CA ASP A 173 15.16 -21.41 21.13
C ASP A 173 13.94 -21.74 22.00
N GLY A 174 13.83 -21.16 23.19
CA GLY A 174 12.63 -21.22 24.03
C GLY A 174 11.42 -20.59 23.35
N ILE A 175 11.57 -19.33 22.93
CA ILE A 175 10.52 -18.54 22.27
C ILE A 175 10.04 -19.22 20.98
N LEU A 176 10.96 -19.71 20.14
CA LEU A 176 10.59 -20.42 18.91
C LEU A 176 9.82 -21.72 19.17
N ARG A 177 10.16 -22.48 20.22
CA ARG A 177 9.41 -23.70 20.58
C ARG A 177 7.99 -23.39 21.04
N ASP A 178 7.80 -22.30 21.78
CA ASP A 178 6.46 -21.87 22.20
C ASP A 178 5.62 -21.33 21.03
N ILE A 179 6.24 -20.61 20.09
CA ILE A 179 5.62 -20.22 18.81
C ILE A 179 5.21 -21.44 17.99
N ALA A 180 6.11 -22.42 17.81
CA ALA A 180 5.82 -23.65 17.08
C ALA A 180 4.64 -24.41 17.70
N ARG A 181 4.66 -24.60 19.04
CA ARG A 181 3.57 -25.23 19.78
C ARG A 181 2.24 -24.47 19.61
N ALA A 182 2.27 -23.14 19.70
CA ALA A 182 1.08 -22.29 19.53
C ALA A 182 0.51 -22.33 18.10
N ALA A 183 1.37 -22.55 17.10
CA ALA A 183 1.00 -22.72 15.70
C ALA A 183 0.57 -24.16 15.33
N GLY A 184 0.65 -25.12 16.27
CA GLY A 184 0.35 -26.54 16.01
C GLY A 184 1.45 -27.29 15.25
N LEU A 185 2.68 -26.78 15.27
CA LEU A 185 3.86 -27.37 14.65
C LEU A 185 4.71 -28.12 15.69
N SER A 186 5.49 -29.11 15.25
CA SER A 186 6.48 -29.77 16.11
C SER A 186 7.54 -28.76 16.56
N PRO A 187 7.90 -28.70 17.87
CA PRO A 187 8.82 -27.70 18.41
C PRO A 187 10.21 -27.66 17.75
N GLU A 188 10.63 -28.76 17.12
CA GLU A 188 11.94 -28.97 16.51
C GLU A 188 12.06 -28.33 15.12
N LEU A 189 10.94 -28.06 14.43
CA LEU A 189 10.95 -27.60 13.04
C LEU A 189 11.62 -26.21 12.89
N LEU A 190 11.31 -25.29 13.80
CA LEU A 190 11.86 -23.92 13.75
C LEU A 190 13.30 -23.83 14.25
N GLN A 191 13.81 -24.83 14.97
CA GLN A 191 15.19 -24.88 15.48
C GLN A 191 16.24 -25.12 14.38
N SER A 192 15.80 -25.46 13.16
CA SER A 192 16.68 -25.69 12.01
C SER A 192 17.13 -24.39 11.30
N ARG A 193 16.61 -23.24 11.71
CA ARG A 193 16.86 -21.91 11.13
C ARG A 193 17.39 -20.95 12.18
N ASP A 194 17.99 -19.84 11.74
CA ASP A 194 18.38 -18.76 12.63
C ASP A 194 17.15 -18.16 13.37
N PRO A 195 17.18 -18.01 14.70
CA PRO A 195 16.03 -17.51 15.44
C PRO A 195 15.61 -16.08 15.14
N HIS A 196 16.54 -15.20 14.78
CA HIS A 196 16.23 -13.82 14.41
C HIS A 196 15.57 -13.74 13.03
N ASP A 197 16.04 -14.53 12.06
CA ASP A 197 15.40 -14.63 10.73
C ASP A 197 13.96 -15.12 10.85
N VAL A 198 13.72 -16.18 11.61
CA VAL A 198 12.37 -16.73 11.84
C VAL A 198 11.46 -15.71 12.55
N ALA A 199 11.97 -15.02 13.58
CA ALA A 199 11.20 -14.00 14.28
C ALA A 199 10.85 -12.80 13.38
N ALA A 200 11.79 -12.34 12.56
CA ALA A 200 11.58 -11.25 11.61
C ALA A 200 10.55 -11.62 10.52
N GLU A 201 10.64 -12.84 9.98
CA GLU A 201 9.70 -13.36 8.97
C GLU A 201 8.28 -13.46 9.54
N ILE A 202 8.12 -14.02 10.75
CA ILE A 202 6.83 -14.10 11.44
C ILE A 202 6.25 -12.70 11.69
N GLY A 203 7.08 -11.74 12.12
CA GLY A 203 6.65 -10.35 12.32
C GLY A 203 6.17 -9.67 11.03
N ALA A 204 6.89 -9.88 9.92
CA ALA A 204 6.52 -9.35 8.61
C ALA A 204 5.21 -9.94 8.07
N VAL A 205 5.04 -11.26 8.19
CA VAL A 205 3.79 -11.96 7.82
C VAL A 205 2.63 -11.48 8.69
N LEU A 206 2.81 -11.40 10.02
CA LEU A 206 1.80 -10.92 10.96
C LEU A 206 1.33 -9.50 10.64
N ARG A 207 2.27 -8.56 10.38
CA ARG A 207 1.94 -7.19 9.98
C ARG A 207 1.11 -7.16 8.69
N THR A 208 1.53 -7.95 7.70
CA THR A 208 0.83 -8.05 6.41
C THR A 208 -0.58 -8.61 6.58
N THR A 209 -0.75 -9.68 7.37
CA THR A 209 -2.06 -10.28 7.65
C THR A 209 -3.00 -9.31 8.35
N VAL A 210 -2.52 -8.58 9.37
CA VAL A 210 -3.31 -7.56 10.09
C VAL A 210 -3.74 -6.42 9.17
N GLU A 211 -2.83 -5.92 8.33
CA GLU A 211 -3.10 -4.86 7.36
C GLU A 211 -4.15 -5.28 6.33
N GLN A 212 -3.97 -6.43 5.67
CA GLN A 212 -4.89 -6.93 4.65
C GLN A 212 -6.27 -7.30 5.24
N LEU A 213 -6.31 -7.85 6.45
CA LEU A 213 -7.57 -8.18 7.13
C LEU A 213 -8.35 -6.91 7.53
N SER A 214 -7.66 -5.86 7.99
CA SER A 214 -8.28 -4.56 8.24
C SER A 214 -8.82 -3.92 6.95
N LEU A 215 -8.06 -3.97 5.85
CA LEU A 215 -8.51 -3.48 4.54
C LEU A 215 -9.76 -4.22 4.04
N LEU A 216 -9.80 -5.55 4.18
CA LEU A 216 -10.95 -6.37 3.79
C LEU A 216 -12.21 -6.05 4.63
N LEU A 217 -12.05 -5.83 5.94
CA LEU A 217 -13.13 -5.38 6.82
C LEU A 217 -13.64 -3.97 6.45
N LYS A 218 -12.74 -3.04 6.12
CA LYS A 218 -13.06 -1.68 5.66
C LYS A 218 -13.80 -1.71 4.31
N ALA A 219 -13.36 -2.52 3.35
CA ALA A 219 -14.02 -2.70 2.05
C ALA A 219 -15.44 -3.27 2.21
N ARG A 220 -15.61 -4.30 3.05
CA ARG A 220 -16.93 -4.86 3.43
C ARG A 220 -17.84 -3.80 4.06
N ALA A 221 -17.31 -2.95 4.95
CA ALA A 221 -18.08 -1.89 5.58
C ALA A 221 -18.57 -0.85 4.56
N ALA A 222 -17.72 -0.45 3.61
CA ALA A 222 -18.09 0.43 2.51
C ALA A 222 -19.18 -0.18 1.61
N ALA A 223 -19.01 -1.45 1.19
CA ALA A 223 -20.01 -2.16 0.39
C ALA A 223 -21.39 -2.24 1.08
N LYS A 224 -21.42 -2.45 2.41
CA LYS A 224 -22.64 -2.45 3.22
C LYS A 224 -23.33 -1.08 3.27
N VAL A 225 -22.56 0.03 3.22
CA VAL A 225 -23.12 1.40 3.16
C VAL A 225 -23.66 1.70 1.77
N LEU A 226 -22.99 1.27 0.70
CA LEU A 226 -23.50 1.41 -0.67
C LEU A 226 -24.80 0.60 -0.89
N ALA A 227 -24.89 -0.60 -0.32
CA ALA A 227 -26.08 -1.46 -0.42
C ALA A 227 -27.23 -1.10 0.54
N LYS A 228 -27.08 -0.07 1.39
CA LYS A 228 -28.14 0.40 2.29
C LYS A 228 -28.14 1.92 2.44
N SER A 229 -29.23 2.56 2.02
CA SER A 229 -29.56 3.91 2.46
C SER A 229 -29.66 3.97 4.00
N ALA A 230 -28.62 4.56 4.60
CA ALA A 230 -28.55 5.12 5.94
C ALA A 230 -29.00 4.23 7.13
N HIS A 231 -28.23 3.20 7.51
CA HIS A 231 -28.23 2.69 8.90
C HIS A 231 -26.81 2.35 9.38
N ARG A 232 -26.23 3.28 10.16
CA ARG A 232 -24.90 3.17 10.79
C ARG A 232 -24.97 2.31 12.04
N THR A 233 -24.07 1.35 12.21
CA THR A 233 -23.88 0.64 13.48
C THR A 233 -23.25 1.58 14.49
N MET A 234 -23.87 1.74 15.66
CA MET A 234 -23.27 2.43 16.80
C MET A 234 -22.11 1.59 17.35
N ILE A 235 -21.05 2.26 17.81
CA ILE A 235 -19.89 1.64 18.43
C ILE A 235 -20.25 1.33 19.89
N SER A 236 -19.92 0.13 20.37
CA SER A 236 -20.13 -0.28 21.76
C SER A 236 -19.05 0.34 22.67
N ALA A 237 -19.34 0.50 23.96
CA ALA A 237 -18.34 0.99 24.92
C ALA A 237 -17.21 -0.04 25.18
N GLU A 238 -17.47 -1.33 24.96
CA GLU A 238 -16.59 -2.45 25.30
C GLU A 238 -16.51 -3.47 24.16
N ASP A 239 -15.48 -4.32 24.18
CA ASP A 239 -15.19 -5.39 23.21
C ASP A 239 -15.11 -4.96 21.72
N ASN A 240 -14.51 -3.80 21.47
CA ASN A 240 -14.29 -3.32 20.11
C ASN A 240 -13.16 -4.11 19.42
N ASN A 241 -13.40 -4.57 18.20
CA ASN A 241 -12.35 -5.21 17.39
C ASN A 241 -11.41 -4.14 16.79
N PRO A 242 -10.11 -4.09 17.14
CA PRO A 242 -9.19 -3.09 16.64
C PRO A 242 -9.06 -3.11 15.11
N LEU A 243 -9.15 -4.28 14.46
CA LEU A 243 -9.08 -4.43 13.00
C LEU A 243 -10.20 -3.67 12.26
N LYS A 244 -11.34 -3.47 12.92
CA LYS A 244 -12.53 -2.78 12.37
C LYS A 244 -12.51 -1.26 12.63
N PHE A 245 -11.95 -0.83 13.76
CA PHE A 245 -12.15 0.53 14.30
C PHE A 245 -10.88 1.38 14.40
N VAL A 246 -9.70 0.76 14.45
CA VAL A 246 -8.42 1.48 14.51
C VAL A 246 -7.93 1.78 13.09
N PRO A 247 -7.50 3.02 12.76
CA PRO A 247 -7.11 3.36 11.39
C PRO A 247 -5.84 2.65 10.91
N GLY A 248 -4.76 2.71 11.69
CA GLY A 248 -3.41 2.29 11.30
C GLY A 248 -2.99 0.90 11.78
N THR A 249 -2.24 0.18 10.93
CA THR A 249 -1.72 -1.17 11.22
C THR A 249 -0.86 -1.20 12.48
N ASP A 250 0.00 -0.20 12.67
CA ASP A 250 0.98 -0.20 13.76
C ASP A 250 0.30 0.01 15.13
N ASP A 251 -0.75 0.84 15.20
CA ASP A 251 -1.63 0.96 16.38
C ASP A 251 -2.40 -0.33 16.67
N ILE A 252 -2.90 -1.03 15.63
CA ILE A 252 -3.59 -2.32 15.79
C ILE A 252 -2.64 -3.35 16.41
N LEU A 253 -1.42 -3.45 15.88
CA LEU A 253 -0.40 -4.36 16.41
C LEU A 253 0.01 -4.01 17.85
N GLU A 254 0.15 -2.72 18.16
CA GLU A 254 0.42 -2.28 19.54
C GLU A 254 -0.70 -2.72 20.50
N ILE A 255 -1.97 -2.50 20.12
CA ILE A 255 -3.14 -2.88 20.93
C ILE A 255 -3.23 -4.40 21.12
N MET A 256 -2.99 -5.17 20.04
CA MET A 256 -3.12 -6.63 20.04
C MET A 256 -2.01 -7.32 20.83
N PHE A 257 -0.76 -6.85 20.73
CA PHE A 257 0.42 -7.59 21.21
C PHE A 257 1.26 -6.89 22.29
N ALA A 258 1.28 -5.55 22.36
CA ALA A 258 2.18 -4.81 23.25
C ALA A 258 1.47 -4.15 24.44
N LYS A 259 0.47 -3.32 24.18
CA LYS A 259 -0.28 -2.55 25.18
C LYS A 259 -1.77 -2.84 25.02
N ARG A 260 -2.26 -3.88 25.71
CA ARG A 260 -3.71 -4.16 25.78
C ARG A 260 -4.44 -2.94 26.34
N ARG A 261 -5.22 -2.27 25.50
CA ARG A 261 -6.04 -1.10 25.88
C ARG A 261 -7.43 -1.60 26.28
N ALA A 262 -7.96 -1.12 27.41
CA ALA A 262 -9.31 -1.46 27.84
C ALA A 262 -10.35 -1.07 26.77
N GLY A 263 -11.40 -1.88 26.61
CA GLY A 263 -12.43 -1.69 25.60
C GLY A 263 -12.12 -2.26 24.21
N TYR A 264 -10.96 -2.91 24.02
CA TYR A 264 -10.62 -3.65 22.81
C TYR A 264 -10.45 -5.16 23.05
N LEU A 265 -10.80 -5.97 22.06
CA LEU A 265 -10.53 -7.41 22.03
C LEU A 265 -9.01 -7.69 21.98
N ASP A 266 -8.58 -8.83 22.55
CA ASP A 266 -7.20 -9.29 22.39
C ASP A 266 -6.91 -9.80 20.96
N ALA A 267 -5.63 -10.09 20.67
CA ALA A 267 -5.17 -10.53 19.37
C ALA A 267 -5.95 -11.71 18.77
N ARG A 268 -6.23 -12.76 19.56
CA ARG A 268 -6.89 -13.98 19.06
C ARG A 268 -8.35 -13.69 18.78
N HIS A 269 -9.06 -13.12 19.75
CA HIS A 269 -10.48 -12.81 19.61
C HIS A 269 -10.75 -11.79 18.50
N SER A 270 -9.83 -10.84 18.27
CA SER A 270 -9.89 -9.89 17.15
C SER A 270 -9.87 -10.59 15.79
N ILE A 271 -8.96 -11.54 15.60
CA ILE A 271 -8.83 -12.31 14.35
C ILE A 271 -10.05 -13.23 14.16
N GLU A 272 -10.47 -13.95 15.21
CA GLU A 272 -11.63 -14.86 15.16
C GLU A 272 -12.94 -14.12 14.89
N ASP A 273 -13.18 -12.97 15.54
CA ASP A 273 -14.32 -12.12 15.26
C ASP A 273 -14.27 -11.59 13.81
N ALA A 274 -13.12 -11.13 13.33
CA ALA A 274 -12.96 -10.66 11.95
C ALA A 274 -13.36 -11.75 10.92
N PHE A 275 -12.83 -12.98 11.05
CA PHE A 275 -13.18 -14.08 10.17
C PHE A 275 -14.65 -14.52 10.27
N ARG A 276 -15.21 -14.57 11.50
CA ARG A 276 -16.63 -14.84 11.74
C ARG A 276 -17.52 -13.83 11.01
N ASP A 277 -17.13 -12.56 11.05
CA ASP A 277 -17.89 -11.45 10.49
C ASP A 277 -17.82 -11.42 8.95
N LEU A 278 -16.65 -11.73 8.38
CA LEU A 278 -16.43 -11.91 6.94
C LEU A 278 -17.25 -13.10 6.40
N LYS A 279 -17.10 -14.28 7.00
CA LYS A 279 -17.85 -15.49 6.60
C LYS A 279 -19.36 -15.31 6.71
N THR A 280 -19.83 -14.64 7.77
CA THR A 280 -21.26 -14.27 7.89
C THR A 280 -21.71 -13.45 6.69
N HIS A 281 -20.94 -12.42 6.33
CA HIS A 281 -21.29 -11.50 5.27
C HIS A 281 -21.26 -12.15 3.89
N GLU A 282 -20.25 -12.96 3.58
CA GLU A 282 -20.15 -13.70 2.32
C GLU A 282 -21.37 -14.61 2.10
N ILE A 283 -21.71 -15.44 3.10
CA ILE A 283 -22.88 -16.32 3.05
C ILE A 283 -24.18 -15.51 2.91
N ALA A 284 -24.34 -14.43 3.69
CA ALA A 284 -25.53 -13.58 3.62
C ALA A 284 -25.66 -12.85 2.28
N THR A 285 -24.55 -12.42 1.67
CA THR A 285 -24.50 -11.79 0.35
C THR A 285 -24.90 -12.78 -0.74
N TYR A 286 -24.38 -14.01 -0.72
CA TYR A 286 -24.75 -15.04 -1.70
C TYR A 286 -26.24 -15.41 -1.58
N ALA A 287 -26.73 -15.67 -0.36
CA ALA A 287 -28.15 -15.98 -0.13
C ALA A 287 -29.08 -14.83 -0.53
N ALA A 288 -28.68 -13.57 -0.25
CA ALA A 288 -29.44 -12.39 -0.65
C ALA A 288 -29.48 -12.21 -2.18
N MET A 289 -28.37 -12.48 -2.88
CA MET A 289 -28.29 -12.43 -4.34
C MET A 289 -29.24 -13.47 -4.98
N GLN A 290 -29.23 -14.70 -4.50
CA GLN A 290 -30.15 -15.74 -4.97
C GLN A 290 -31.62 -15.37 -4.72
N ALA A 291 -31.95 -14.91 -3.51
CA ALA A 291 -33.32 -14.53 -3.15
C ALA A 291 -33.84 -13.32 -3.94
N ALA A 292 -32.98 -12.32 -4.17
CA ALA A 292 -33.32 -11.13 -4.95
C ALA A 292 -33.55 -11.44 -6.43
N LEU A 293 -32.68 -12.26 -7.03
CA LEU A 293 -32.82 -12.68 -8.42
C LEU A 293 -34.05 -13.58 -8.61
N SER A 294 -34.29 -14.55 -7.72
CA SER A 294 -35.51 -15.38 -7.75
C SER A 294 -36.74 -14.50 -7.74
N ARG A 295 -36.87 -13.60 -6.76
CA ARG A 295 -38.03 -12.71 -6.65
C ARG A 295 -38.23 -11.83 -7.88
N LEU A 296 -37.15 -11.29 -8.45
CA LEU A 296 -37.25 -10.46 -9.67
C LEU A 296 -37.78 -11.26 -10.87
N LEU A 297 -37.34 -12.51 -11.02
CA LEU A 297 -37.83 -13.42 -12.06
C LEU A 297 -39.26 -13.89 -11.77
N ASP A 298 -39.60 -14.18 -10.52
CA ASP A 298 -40.94 -14.58 -10.08
C ASP A 298 -41.97 -13.46 -10.34
N ASP A 299 -41.63 -12.19 -10.04
CA ASP A 299 -42.49 -11.02 -10.28
C ASP A 299 -42.73 -10.71 -11.78
N LEU A 300 -41.85 -11.21 -12.65
CA LEU A 300 -41.95 -11.14 -14.12
C LEU A 300 -42.43 -12.45 -14.78
N SER A 301 -42.65 -13.51 -13.99
CA SER A 301 -42.99 -14.84 -14.52
C SER A 301 -44.32 -14.82 -15.30
N PRO A 302 -44.47 -15.63 -16.37
CA PRO A 302 -45.74 -15.76 -17.08
C PRO A 302 -46.93 -16.05 -16.16
N GLU A 303 -46.70 -16.82 -15.10
CA GLU A 303 -47.69 -17.19 -14.08
C GLU A 303 -48.08 -16.00 -13.19
N ALA A 304 -47.12 -15.19 -12.74
CA ALA A 304 -47.39 -13.98 -11.96
C ALA A 304 -48.12 -12.92 -12.79
N ILE A 305 -47.72 -12.73 -14.05
CA ILE A 305 -48.41 -11.85 -14.99
C ILE A 305 -49.82 -12.37 -15.27
N ALA A 306 -49.99 -13.66 -15.59
CA ALA A 306 -51.31 -14.25 -15.91
C ALA A 306 -52.33 -14.17 -14.76
N LYS A 307 -51.87 -14.13 -13.49
CA LYS A 307 -52.72 -13.90 -12.31
C LYS A 307 -53.23 -12.46 -12.19
N ARG A 308 -52.54 -11.48 -12.80
CA ARG A 308 -52.91 -10.05 -12.78
C ARG A 308 -53.86 -9.65 -13.91
N ILE A 309 -54.13 -10.55 -14.88
CA ILE A 309 -55.03 -10.30 -16.02
C ILE A 309 -56.48 -10.63 -15.65
N PRO A 310 -57.45 -9.70 -15.81
CA PRO A 310 -58.87 -9.99 -15.58
C PRO A 310 -59.43 -10.99 -16.61
N PRO A 311 -60.53 -11.70 -16.29
CA PRO A 311 -61.17 -12.61 -17.25
C PRO A 311 -61.61 -11.85 -18.52
N ALA A 312 -61.15 -12.32 -19.68
CA ALA A 312 -61.35 -11.63 -20.95
C ALA A 312 -62.71 -11.93 -21.58
N SER A 313 -63.43 -10.89 -22.04
CA SER A 313 -64.69 -11.05 -22.78
C SER A 313 -64.54 -10.95 -24.31
N PHE A 314 -63.52 -10.24 -24.83
CA PHE A 314 -63.40 -9.96 -26.28
C PHE A 314 -61.99 -9.97 -26.88
N SER A 315 -60.92 -10.12 -26.09
CA SER A 315 -59.51 -10.06 -26.55
C SER A 315 -58.74 -11.34 -26.25
N SER A 316 -57.70 -11.64 -27.04
CA SER A 316 -56.88 -12.84 -26.79
C SER A 316 -56.10 -12.70 -25.48
N ARG A 317 -56.18 -13.73 -24.62
CA ARG A 317 -55.49 -13.76 -23.32
C ARG A 317 -53.96 -13.68 -23.45
N LYS A 318 -53.40 -14.11 -24.60
CA LYS A 318 -51.97 -14.00 -24.92
C LYS A 318 -51.52 -12.56 -25.16
N SER A 319 -52.30 -11.75 -25.88
CA SER A 319 -51.98 -10.33 -26.08
C SER A 319 -51.97 -9.60 -24.74
N GLN A 320 -53.03 -9.75 -23.95
CA GLN A 320 -53.13 -9.14 -22.62
C GLN A 320 -51.96 -9.52 -21.70
N ALA A 321 -51.45 -10.75 -21.80
CA ALA A 321 -50.28 -11.18 -21.02
C ALA A 321 -48.99 -10.50 -21.46
N TRP A 322 -48.79 -10.30 -22.76
CA TRP A 322 -47.66 -9.51 -23.27
C TRP A 322 -47.75 -8.05 -22.83
N ASP A 323 -48.92 -7.43 -23.01
CA ASP A 323 -49.16 -6.03 -22.64
C ASP A 323 -48.97 -5.80 -21.12
N ALA A 324 -49.43 -6.74 -20.29
CA ALA A 324 -49.25 -6.72 -18.84
C ALA A 324 -47.79 -6.94 -18.40
N LEU A 325 -47.02 -7.78 -19.11
CA LEU A 325 -45.58 -7.95 -18.87
C LEU A 325 -44.81 -6.65 -19.18
N VAL A 326 -45.05 -6.06 -20.35
CA VAL A 326 -44.40 -4.81 -20.78
C VAL A 326 -44.76 -3.65 -19.83
N ALA A 327 -46.03 -3.56 -19.40
CA ALA A 327 -46.44 -2.57 -18.41
C ALA A 327 -45.77 -2.80 -17.04
N THR A 328 -45.62 -4.05 -16.61
CA THR A 328 -44.92 -4.40 -15.34
C THR A 328 -43.44 -4.01 -15.41
N TRP A 329 -42.76 -4.33 -16.52
CA TRP A 329 -41.36 -3.98 -16.76
C TRP A 329 -41.14 -2.46 -16.71
N ARG A 330 -41.91 -1.68 -17.47
CA ARG A 330 -41.83 -0.21 -17.43
C ARG A 330 -42.12 0.37 -16.04
N THR A 331 -43.13 -0.15 -15.35
CA THR A 331 -43.45 0.27 -13.97
C THR A 331 -42.32 -0.01 -12.96
N MET A 332 -41.46 -1.00 -13.25
CA MET A 332 -40.25 -1.30 -12.48
C MET A 332 -39.08 -0.37 -12.85
N GLU A 333 -38.89 -0.09 -14.14
CA GLU A 333 -37.85 0.81 -14.64
C GLU A 333 -38.11 2.29 -14.31
N ASP A 334 -39.28 2.83 -14.67
CA ASP A 334 -39.62 4.27 -14.59
C ASP A 334 -39.53 4.86 -13.16
N LYS A 335 -39.43 4.01 -12.14
CA LYS A 335 -39.31 4.40 -10.72
C LYS A 335 -37.86 4.58 -10.26
N HIS A 336 -36.87 4.23 -11.08
CA HIS A 336 -35.48 4.11 -10.65
C HIS A 336 -34.49 4.62 -11.71
N GLU A 337 -33.44 5.32 -11.28
CA GLU A 337 -32.45 5.93 -12.20
C GLU A 337 -31.66 4.88 -12.99
N ASN A 338 -31.38 3.71 -12.42
CA ASN A 338 -30.71 2.58 -13.08
C ASN A 338 -31.68 1.45 -13.49
N GLY A 339 -32.99 1.74 -13.52
CA GLY A 339 -34.03 0.80 -13.91
C GLY A 339 -34.02 -0.51 -13.11
N MET A 340 -33.99 -1.65 -13.81
CA MET A 340 -34.07 -2.99 -13.19
C MET A 340 -32.92 -3.31 -12.23
N LEU A 341 -31.77 -2.64 -12.33
CA LEU A 341 -30.66 -2.83 -11.39
C LEU A 341 -31.04 -2.37 -9.98
N ASP A 342 -31.72 -1.23 -9.85
CA ASP A 342 -32.13 -0.69 -8.55
C ASP A 342 -33.24 -1.54 -7.91
N VAL A 343 -34.13 -2.13 -8.73
CA VAL A 343 -35.14 -3.10 -8.26
C VAL A 343 -34.46 -4.34 -7.67
N PHE A 344 -33.45 -4.89 -8.37
CA PHE A 344 -32.65 -5.99 -7.85
C PHE A 344 -31.92 -5.60 -6.56
N LEU A 345 -31.29 -4.42 -6.50
CA LEU A 345 -30.57 -3.93 -5.33
C LEU A 345 -31.50 -3.71 -4.12
N ALA A 346 -32.73 -3.25 -4.34
CA ALA A 346 -33.75 -3.15 -3.30
C ALA A 346 -34.13 -4.53 -2.73
N TYR A 347 -34.42 -5.50 -3.61
CA TYR A 347 -34.74 -6.88 -3.19
C TYR A 347 -33.55 -7.55 -2.50
N PHE A 348 -32.32 -7.28 -2.95
CA PHE A 348 -31.07 -7.71 -2.31
C PHE A 348 -30.93 -7.11 -0.91
N ALA A 349 -31.14 -5.80 -0.74
CA ALA A 349 -31.04 -5.13 0.54
C ALA A 349 -32.06 -5.67 1.56
N GLU A 350 -33.29 -5.96 1.12
CA GLU A 350 -34.32 -6.64 1.94
C GLU A 350 -33.90 -8.07 2.35
N ALA A 351 -33.47 -8.89 1.38
CA ALA A 351 -33.07 -10.27 1.63
C ALA A 351 -31.84 -10.36 2.54
N TYR A 352 -30.83 -9.52 2.30
CA TYR A 352 -29.63 -9.39 3.11
C TYR A 352 -29.96 -8.94 4.54
N ALA A 353 -30.92 -8.01 4.71
CA ALA A 353 -31.38 -7.59 6.03
C ALA A 353 -32.15 -8.69 6.79
N LYS A 354 -32.81 -9.63 6.09
CA LYS A 354 -33.44 -10.82 6.70
C LYS A 354 -32.39 -11.86 7.10
N ALA A 355 -31.44 -12.18 6.21
CA ALA A 355 -30.34 -13.11 6.51
C ALA A 355 -29.50 -12.65 7.71
N GLY A 356 -29.24 -11.34 7.84
CA GLY A 356 -28.53 -10.77 8.98
C GLY A 356 -29.28 -10.77 10.31
N LYS A 357 -30.58 -11.10 10.33
CA LYS A 357 -31.42 -11.19 11.56
C LYS A 357 -31.60 -12.61 12.09
N GLN A 358 -31.13 -13.64 11.38
CA GLN A 358 -31.18 -15.04 11.84
C GLN A 358 -29.94 -15.42 12.67
N LYS A 359 -29.47 -14.49 13.51
CA LYS A 359 -28.31 -14.64 14.40
C LYS A 359 -28.73 -14.63 15.86
#